data_AF-A0A383CBN5-F1
#
_entry.id   AF-A0A383CBN5-F1
#
_cell.length_a   1.000
_cell.length_b   1.000
_cell.length_c   1.000
_cell.angle_alpha   90.00
_cell.angle_beta   90.00
_cell.angle_gamma   90.00
#
_symmetry.space_group_name_H-M   'P 1'
#
loop_
_entity.id
_entity.type
_entity.pdbx_description
1 polymer ?
#
loop_
_entity_poly.entity_id
_entity_poly.type
_entity_poly.pdbx_seq_one_letter_code
_entity_poly.pdbx_strand_id
1 'polypeptide(L)' 'PFLREIQGRRGITDFKVVCDGSNNTGTVIDNNNFVGDVYVKPSRSINYIQLNFIAARTDVNFTEIGG' A
#
# COMPACT_ATOMS: atom_id res chain seq x y z
N PRO A 1 -5.42 -8.19 0.14
CA PRO A 1 -6.37 -8.88 1.05
C PRO A 1 -6.74 -8.08 2.31
N PHE A 2 -5.80 -7.34 2.92
CA PHE A 2 -6.01 -6.61 4.18
C PHE A 2 -6.95 -5.38 4.11
N LEU A 3 -6.79 -4.50 3.11
CA LEU A 3 -7.62 -3.29 2.97
C LEU A 3 -9.11 -3.59 2.73
N ARG A 4 -9.41 -4.73 2.07
CA ARG A 4 -10.79 -5.18 1.84
C ARG A 4 -11.48 -5.61 3.14
N GLU A 5 -10.75 -6.21 4.08
CA GLU A 5 -11.27 -6.54 5.41
C GLU A 5 -11.56 -5.29 6.25
N ILE A 6 -10.71 -4.26 6.14
CA ILE A 6 -10.90 -2.97 6.82
C ILE A 6 -12.14 -2.24 6.27
N GLN A 7 -12.38 -2.33 4.95
CA GLN A 7 -13.60 -1.81 4.33
C GLN A 7 -14.86 -2.53 4.86
N GLY A 8 -14.81 -3.86 5.01
CA GLY A 8 -15.90 -4.65 5.61
C GLY A 8 -16.20 -4.30 7.07
N ARG A 9 -15.19 -3.86 7.83
CA ARG A 9 -15.31 -3.40 9.23
C ARG A 9 -15.71 -1.92 9.36
N ARG A 10 -16.05 -1.24 8.26
CA ARG A 10 -16.37 0.20 8.21
C ARG A 10 -15.24 1.10 8.75
N GLY A 11 -13.98 0.76 8.46
CA GLY A 11 -12.84 1.63 8.78
C GLY A 11 -12.44 2.58 7.64
N ILE A 12 -12.77 2.21 6.40
CA ILE A 12 -12.54 3.02 5.19
C ILE A 12 -13.78 2.95 4.29
N THR A 13 -14.13 4.07 3.68
CA THR A 13 -15.24 4.18 2.73
C THR A 13 -14.83 3.68 1.35
N ASP A 14 -13.63 4.08 0.92
CA ASP A 14 -13.10 3.80 -0.40
C ASP A 14 -11.57 3.73 -0.36
N PHE A 15 -10.97 2.95 -1.24
CA PHE A 15 -9.52 2.92 -1.39
C PHE A 15 -9.13 2.57 -2.83
N LYS A 16 -7.99 3.09 -3.26
CA LYS A 16 -7.38 2.75 -4.54
C LYS A 16 -5.89 2.55 -4.34
N VAL A 17 -5.36 1.46 -4.86
CA VAL A 17 -3.92 1.22 -4.92
C VAL A 17 -3.52 1.24 -6.39
N VAL A 18 -2.56 2.07 -6.75
CA VAL A 18 -1.96 2.11 -8.08
C VAL A 18 -0.50 1.72 -7.95
N CYS A 19 -0.13 0.67 -8.65
CA CYS A 19 1.23 0.14 -8.72
C CYS A 19 1.32 -0.64 -10.04
N ASP A 20 1.18 0.09 -11.14
CA ASP A 20 1.10 -0.47 -12.49
C ASP A 20 2.01 0.33 -13.43
N GLY A 21 1.95 0.04 -14.73
CA GLY A 21 2.78 0.72 -15.73
C GLY A 21 2.51 2.22 -15.86
N SER A 22 1.43 2.76 -15.28
CA SER A 22 1.15 4.19 -15.29
C SER A 22 2.05 4.97 -14.32
N ASN A 23 2.41 4.38 -13.18
CA ASN A 23 3.29 5.00 -12.18
C ASN A 23 4.67 4.33 -12.06
N ASN A 24 4.82 3.10 -12.55
CA ASN A 24 6.10 2.41 -12.71
C ASN A 24 6.44 2.32 -14.20
N THR A 25 6.72 3.48 -14.80
CA THR A 25 7.17 3.55 -16.20
C THR A 25 8.55 2.93 -16.38
N GLY A 26 8.96 2.64 -17.62
CA GLY A 26 10.30 2.10 -17.91
C GLY A 26 11.41 2.91 -17.26
N THR A 27 11.35 4.25 -17.35
CA THR A 27 12.33 5.14 -16.71
C THR A 27 12.34 5.04 -15.18
N VAL A 28 11.21 4.77 -14.52
CA VAL A 28 11.16 4.59 -13.06
C VAL A 28 11.88 3.29 -12.68
N ILE A 29 11.59 2.21 -13.41
CA ILE A 29 12.20 0.90 -13.21
C ILE A 29 13.70 0.93 -13.51
N ASP A 30 14.11 1.56 -14.62
CA ASP A 30 15.51 1.68 -15.03
C ASP A 30 16.35 2.48 -14.02
N ASN A 31 15.70 3.38 -13.26
CA ASN A 31 16.30 4.12 -12.15
C ASN A 31 16.26 3.37 -10.81
N ASN A 32 15.88 2.09 -10.79
CA ASN A 32 15.71 1.26 -9.59
C ASN A 32 14.70 1.85 -8.58
N ASN A 33 13.73 2.63 -9.05
CA ASN A 33 12.69 3.20 -8.21
C ASN A 33 11.42 2.36 -8.28
N PHE A 34 10.65 2.40 -7.21
CA PHE A 34 9.34 1.77 -7.10
C PHE A 34 8.34 2.78 -6.56
N VAL A 35 7.24 2.99 -7.28
CA VAL A 35 6.21 3.97 -6.92
C VAL A 35 4.89 3.25 -6.67
N GLY A 36 4.41 3.33 -5.43
CA GLY A 36 3.11 2.78 -5.02
C GLY A 36 2.22 3.87 -4.47
N ASP A 37 1.18 4.23 -5.21
CA ASP A 37 0.22 5.25 -4.77
C ASP A 37 -0.95 4.58 -4.06
N VAL A 38 -1.20 5.00 -2.81
CA VAL A 38 -2.29 4.49 -1.99
C VAL A 38 -3.23 5.64 -1.63
N TYR A 39 -4.44 5.59 -2.19
CA TYR A 39 -5.52 6.51 -1.90
C TYR A 39 -6.47 5.85 -0.91
N VAL A 40 -6.79 6.54 0.19
CA VAL A 40 -7.73 6.05 1.21
C VAL A 40 -8.73 7.16 1.54
N LYS A 41 -10.03 6.84 1.50
CA LYS A 41 -11.10 7.67 2.03
C LYS A 41 -11.56 7.09 3.37
N PRO A 42 -11.18 7.67 4.51
CA PRO A 42 -11.60 7.18 5.81
C PRO A 42 -13.11 7.32 6.02
N SER A 43 -13.69 6.47 6.85
CA SER A 43 -15.08 6.63 7.30
C SER A 43 -15.12 7.51 8.56
N ARG A 44 -15.73 8.69 8.46
CA ARG A 44 -15.71 9.79 9.46
C ARG A 44 -14.32 10.42 9.65
N SER A 45 -14.22 11.48 10.45
CA SER A 45 -12.99 12.23 10.75
C SER A 45 -11.95 11.34 11.46
N ILE A 46 -11.31 10.46 10.71
CA ILE A 46 -10.14 9.72 11.16
C ILE A 46 -9.00 10.73 11.18
N ASN A 47 -8.50 11.04 12.38
CA ASN A 47 -7.43 12.04 12.57
C ASN A 47 -6.04 11.53 12.19
N TYR A 48 -5.86 10.21 12.02
CA TYR A 48 -4.55 9.60 11.77
C TYR A 48 -4.67 8.33 10.92
N ILE A 49 -3.83 8.22 9.89
CA ILE A 49 -3.67 7.01 9.08
C ILE A 49 -2.20 6.61 9.19
N GLN A 50 -1.91 5.45 9.79
CA GLN A 50 -0.57 4.88 9.85
C GLN A 50 -0.43 3.79 8.77
N LEU A 51 0.50 3.97 7.85
CA LEU A 51 0.89 2.98 6.86
C LEU A 51 2.35 2.58 7.10
N ASN A 52 2.59 1.29 7.26
CA ASN A 52 3.95 0.76 7.38
C ASN A 52 4.35 0.14 6.04
N PHE A 53 5.30 0.76 5.35
CA PHE A 53 5.91 0.22 4.13
C PHE A 53 7.28 -0.34 4.48
N ILE A 54 7.48 -1.63 4.23
CA ILE A 54 8.74 -2.33 4.50
C ILE A 54 9.26 -2.88 3.19
N ALA A 55 10.36 -2.31 2.70
CA ALA A 55 11.09 -2.82 1.56
C ALA A 55 12.00 -3.96 2.02
N ALA A 56 11.51 -5.19 1.88
CA ALA A 56 12.30 -6.39 2.15
C ALA A 56 13.06 -6.81 0.87
N ARG A 57 14.24 -7.44 1.05
CA ARG A 57 14.93 -8.09 -0.07
C ARG A 57 14.11 -9.28 -0.56
N THR A 58 14.29 -9.65 -1.82
CA THR A 58 13.53 -10.72 -2.50
C THR A 58 13.65 -12.10 -1.84
N ASP A 59 14.69 -12.31 -1.02
CA ASP A 59 14.96 -13.53 -0.26
C ASP A 59 14.29 -13.57 1.12
N VAL A 60 13.65 -12.48 1.56
CA VAL A 60 13.02 -12.41 2.88
C VAL A 60 11.55 -12.79 2.80
N ASN A 61 11.16 -13.75 3.63
CA ASN A 61 9.77 -14.18 3.73
C ASN A 61 9.02 -13.26 4.70
N PHE A 62 7.93 -12.64 4.24
CA PHE A 62 7.18 -11.63 5.00
C PHE A 62 6.53 -12.17 6.29
N THR A 63 6.50 -13.49 6.50
CA THR A 63 6.13 -14.11 7.78
C THR A 63 7.11 -13.81 8.91
N GLU A 64 8.33 -13.35 8.61
CA GLU A 64 9.39 -13.12 9.59
C GLU A 64 9.47 -11.66 10.10
N ILE A 65 8.78 -10.72 9.42
CA ILE A 65 8.90 -9.27 9.71
C ILE A 65 7.75 -8.72 10.57
N GLY A 66 6.72 -9.51 10.89
CA GLY A 66 5.54 -9.02 11.61
C GLY A 66 4.89 -10.08 12.50
N GLY A 67 5.54 -10.38 13.61
CA GLY A 67 4.91 -10.93 14.83
C GLY A 67 4.63 -9.81 15.82
#